data_AF-A0A1S6QL23-F1
#
_entry.id   AF-A0A1S6QL23-F1
#
_cell.length_a   1.000
_cell.length_b   1.000
_cell.length_c   1.000
_cell.angle_alpha   90.00
_cell.angle_beta   90.00
_cell.angle_gamma   90.00
#
_symmetry.space_group_name_H-M   'P 1'
#
loop_
_entity.id
_entity.type
_entity.pdbx_description
1 polymer ?
#
loop_
_entity_poly.entity_id
_entity_poly.type
_entity_poly.pdbx_seq_one_letter_code
_entity_poly.pdbx_strand_id
1 'polypeptide(L)'
;MSGGVKQFITFKESSVPESLITKTFKLATFGLVNDGKNSTYIQPMNTVLGAGRTVNSLISYQDSTFRIDKIGERTREGDTWVHVKNTDAKDTRANGWIELKGLVEAEPKVSDDTVRIDILNSAGHLIKYFDYQKPGAQSGQTLGISYLNDGTPVWLLKATDQKKIQDAVRASLSGTGYTLDAITSSKGGFLAQATFGGKAALTALPTIKIGDDAIRINVMDPNDSVIGYVDFARKEAQRGTKVGSLGADERKQIQSQLDDKFKASTYQIKLTDSQYQQIANGNFGGQVYVSASSKTNKIADNAVRINLVSGDNKNVVRSFDYVNTDSDNPAKKGSTLGAINNGKLQLLPADRLAIIHQAIAILDGTGYQIGNGEQISDADADRLASAKFGDSINVPVQLQTSRGDIND
;
A
#
# COMPACT_ATOMS: atom_id res chain seq x y z
N MET A 1 36.78 -0.36 -68.55
CA MET A 1 36.78 0.11 -67.15
C MET A 1 35.40 -0.16 -66.58
N SER A 2 35.25 -1.16 -65.72
CA SER A 2 33.97 -1.49 -65.08
C SER A 2 33.69 -0.52 -63.94
N GLY A 3 33.00 0.58 -64.24
CA GLY A 3 32.49 1.52 -63.24
C GLY A 3 31.25 0.98 -62.55
N GLY A 4 31.44 0.07 -61.58
CA GLY A 4 30.35 -0.40 -60.72
C GLY A 4 30.02 0.65 -59.66
N VAL A 5 28.85 1.28 -59.74
CA VAL A 5 28.31 2.12 -58.67
C VAL A 5 28.07 1.23 -57.45
N LYS A 6 28.82 1.45 -56.36
CA LYS A 6 28.53 0.74 -55.10
C LYS A 6 27.12 1.12 -54.66
N GLN A 7 26.27 0.12 -54.46
CA GLN A 7 24.93 0.31 -53.93
C GLN A 7 25.04 0.96 -52.54
N PHE A 8 24.45 2.15 -52.39
CA PHE A 8 24.46 2.87 -51.12
C PHE A 8 23.44 2.23 -50.18
N ILE A 9 23.90 1.62 -49.08
CA ILE A 9 23.05 1.07 -48.04
C ILE A 9 22.63 2.23 -47.14
N THR A 10 21.35 2.58 -47.13
CA THR A 10 20.77 3.69 -46.35
C THR A 10 20.34 3.28 -44.94
N PHE A 11 20.14 1.97 -44.71
CA PHE A 11 19.70 1.42 -43.44
C PHE A 11 20.34 0.08 -43.15
N LYS A 12 20.76 -0.15 -41.91
CA LYS A 12 21.37 -1.40 -41.46
C LYS A 12 20.57 -1.98 -40.31
N GLU A 13 19.78 -3.03 -40.59
CA GLU A 13 19.10 -3.81 -39.55
C GLU A 13 20.13 -4.59 -38.70
N SER A 14 19.77 -4.81 -37.44
CA SER A 14 20.51 -5.65 -36.51
C SER A 14 19.56 -6.44 -35.62
N SER A 15 20.10 -7.38 -34.84
CA SER A 15 19.30 -8.14 -33.88
C SER A 15 18.75 -7.24 -32.79
N VAL A 16 17.46 -7.34 -32.47
CA VAL A 16 16.87 -6.61 -31.35
C VAL A 16 17.52 -7.09 -30.04
N PRO A 17 18.08 -6.19 -29.22
CA PRO A 17 18.59 -6.55 -27.90
C PRO A 17 17.50 -7.15 -27.01
N GLU A 18 17.84 -8.16 -26.20
CA GLU A 18 16.92 -8.82 -25.27
C GLU A 18 16.29 -7.82 -24.27
N SER A 19 17.03 -6.78 -23.91
CA SER A 19 16.57 -5.67 -23.08
C SER A 19 15.40 -4.88 -23.67
N LEU A 20 15.14 -4.96 -24.98
CA LEU A 20 14.00 -4.33 -25.64
C LEU A 20 12.87 -5.33 -25.95
N ILE A 21 13.21 -6.59 -26.26
CA ILE A 21 12.22 -7.64 -26.62
C ILE A 21 11.27 -7.94 -25.45
N THR A 22 11.78 -7.90 -24.22
CA THR A 22 11.03 -8.24 -23.00
C THR A 22 10.13 -7.11 -22.51
N LYS A 23 10.19 -5.93 -23.14
CA LYS A 23 9.53 -4.72 -22.68
C LYS A 23 8.40 -4.30 -23.61
N THR A 24 7.61 -3.37 -23.10
CA THR A 24 6.60 -2.65 -23.86
C THR A 24 6.89 -1.16 -23.83
N PHE A 25 6.43 -0.44 -24.83
CA PHE A 25 6.74 0.97 -25.02
C PHE A 25 5.47 1.78 -25.30
N LYS A 26 5.46 3.04 -24.85
CA LYS A 26 4.51 4.08 -25.25
C LYS A 26 5.24 5.15 -26.05
N LEU A 27 4.48 6.06 -26.64
CA LEU A 27 5.04 7.21 -27.34
C LEU A 27 5.57 8.22 -26.31
N ALA A 28 6.76 8.77 -26.57
CA ALA A 28 7.38 9.78 -25.72
C ALA A 28 6.69 11.15 -25.83
N THR A 29 6.20 11.47 -27.02
CA THR A 29 5.56 12.74 -27.37
C THR A 29 4.46 12.50 -28.41
N PHE A 30 3.52 13.43 -28.47
CA PHE A 30 2.41 13.39 -29.42
C PHE A 30 2.35 14.70 -30.20
N GLY A 31 2.12 14.61 -31.51
CA GLY A 31 2.11 15.79 -32.37
C GLY A 31 1.82 15.47 -33.84
N LEU A 32 1.89 16.51 -34.67
CA LEU A 32 1.66 16.42 -36.12
C LEU A 32 2.97 16.51 -36.94
N VAL A 33 4.10 16.69 -36.26
CA VAL A 33 5.41 16.97 -36.88
C VAL A 33 5.98 15.72 -37.56
N ASN A 34 6.61 15.91 -38.73
CA ASN A 34 7.29 14.85 -39.48
C ASN A 34 8.74 14.64 -39.01
N ASP A 35 8.94 14.20 -37.78
CA ASP A 35 10.27 14.20 -37.15
C ASP A 35 10.83 12.81 -36.82
N GLY A 36 10.17 11.73 -37.28
CA GLY A 36 10.56 10.38 -36.92
C GLY A 36 10.07 9.93 -35.52
N LYS A 37 9.42 10.81 -34.75
CA LYS A 37 9.00 10.54 -33.36
C LYS A 37 7.49 10.62 -33.18
N ASN A 38 6.80 11.41 -34.00
CA ASN A 38 5.34 11.64 -33.90
C ASN A 38 4.52 10.91 -34.97
N SER A 39 5.14 9.99 -35.71
CA SER A 39 4.52 9.18 -36.76
C SER A 39 5.27 7.85 -36.89
N THR A 40 4.60 6.82 -37.42
CA THR A 40 5.29 5.60 -37.87
C THR A 40 5.38 5.58 -39.39
N TYR A 41 6.37 4.85 -39.90
CA TYR A 41 6.76 4.86 -41.31
C TYR A 41 6.84 3.44 -41.89
N ILE A 42 6.57 3.32 -43.18
CA ILE A 42 6.65 2.02 -43.89
C ILE A 42 8.11 1.52 -43.92
N GLN A 43 9.06 2.45 -44.03
CA GLN A 43 10.50 2.27 -43.91
C GLN A 43 11.06 3.43 -43.08
N PRO A 44 12.21 3.29 -42.41
CA PRO A 44 12.83 4.41 -41.70
C PRO A 44 12.96 5.63 -42.61
N MET A 45 12.71 6.82 -42.07
CA MET A 45 12.60 8.04 -42.88
C MET A 45 13.87 8.26 -43.73
N ASN A 46 13.70 8.70 -44.99
CA ASN A 46 14.78 8.96 -45.95
C ASN A 46 15.65 7.74 -46.34
N THR A 47 15.19 6.50 -46.10
CA THR A 47 15.95 5.29 -46.49
C THR A 47 15.51 4.69 -47.82
N VAL A 48 14.24 4.88 -48.21
CA VAL A 48 13.67 4.40 -49.48
C VAL A 48 12.87 5.52 -50.14
N LEU A 49 13.14 5.80 -51.42
CA LEU A 49 12.43 6.82 -52.18
C LEU A 49 10.93 6.48 -52.29
N GLY A 50 10.07 7.42 -51.93
CA GLY A 50 8.61 7.25 -51.99
C GLY A 50 8.00 6.49 -50.80
N ALA A 51 8.82 5.96 -49.88
CA ALA A 51 8.30 5.38 -48.65
C ALA A 51 7.82 6.48 -47.70
N GLY A 52 6.53 6.46 -47.39
CA GLY A 52 5.86 7.45 -46.55
C GLY A 52 5.61 6.97 -45.12
N ARG A 53 4.76 7.74 -44.43
CA ARG A 53 4.23 7.38 -43.11
C ARG A 53 3.20 6.26 -43.25
N THR A 54 3.14 5.36 -42.26
CA THR A 54 1.99 4.46 -42.08
C THR A 54 0.79 5.25 -41.54
N VAL A 55 1.03 6.20 -40.64
CA VAL A 55 0.02 7.13 -40.10
C VAL A 55 0.55 8.55 -40.03
N ASN A 56 -0.31 9.53 -40.35
CA ASN A 56 0.06 10.95 -40.37
C ASN A 56 0.27 11.54 -38.97
N SER A 57 -0.33 10.94 -37.94
CA SER A 57 -0.14 11.33 -36.55
C SER A 57 -0.46 10.16 -35.65
N LEU A 58 0.25 10.10 -34.52
CA LEU A 58 0.02 9.10 -33.49
C LEU A 58 -0.87 9.60 -32.33
N ILE A 59 -1.50 10.77 -32.45
CA ILE A 59 -2.39 11.32 -31.41
C ILE A 59 -3.49 10.33 -31.01
N SER A 60 -4.13 9.65 -31.97
CA SER A 60 -5.16 8.64 -31.70
C SER A 60 -4.65 7.36 -31.02
N TYR A 61 -3.33 7.21 -30.89
CA TYR A 61 -2.65 6.05 -30.32
C TYR A 61 -1.89 6.40 -29.03
N GLN A 62 -2.18 7.54 -28.40
CA GLN A 62 -1.45 8.02 -27.22
C GLN A 62 -1.43 7.01 -26.05
N ASP A 63 -2.49 6.22 -25.92
CA ASP A 63 -2.64 5.20 -24.87
C ASP A 63 -2.23 3.79 -25.33
N SER A 64 -1.91 3.63 -26.62
CA SER A 64 -1.46 2.36 -27.17
C SER A 64 -0.12 1.94 -26.59
N THR A 65 0.07 0.63 -26.51
CA THR A 65 1.30 0.01 -26.04
C THR A 65 1.90 -0.82 -27.17
N PHE A 66 3.22 -0.76 -27.31
CA PHE A 66 3.93 -1.33 -28.45
C PHE A 66 5.02 -2.30 -28.00
N ARG A 67 5.27 -3.33 -28.83
CA ARG A 67 6.46 -4.18 -28.77
C ARG A 67 7.40 -3.85 -29.93
N ILE A 68 8.70 -3.96 -29.68
CA ILE A 68 9.73 -3.81 -30.72
C ILE A 68 10.06 -5.19 -31.27
N ASP A 69 9.97 -5.34 -32.59
CA ASP A 69 10.30 -6.60 -33.29
C ASP A 69 11.43 -6.47 -34.31
N LYS A 70 11.84 -5.24 -34.67
CA LYS A 70 13.05 -4.97 -35.44
C LYS A 70 13.77 -3.72 -34.96
N ILE A 71 15.07 -3.66 -35.23
CA ILE A 71 15.91 -2.49 -34.94
C ILE A 71 16.96 -2.32 -36.05
N GLY A 72 17.35 -1.08 -36.28
CA GLY A 72 18.47 -0.78 -37.16
C GLY A 72 18.88 0.68 -37.07
N GLU A 73 19.91 1.04 -37.82
CA GLU A 73 20.46 2.38 -37.85
C GLU A 73 20.45 2.93 -39.27
N ARG A 74 20.06 4.21 -39.42
CA ARG A 74 20.26 4.90 -40.70
C ARG A 74 21.74 5.24 -40.84
N THR A 75 22.33 4.86 -41.96
CA THR A 75 23.79 4.93 -42.16
C THR A 75 24.32 6.35 -42.30
N ARG A 76 23.46 7.30 -42.71
CA ARG A 76 23.83 8.72 -42.88
C ARG A 76 23.64 9.53 -41.60
N GLU A 77 22.50 9.35 -40.93
CA GLU A 77 22.14 10.11 -39.73
C GLU A 77 22.68 9.49 -38.44
N GLY A 78 22.97 8.18 -38.43
CA GLY A 78 23.47 7.45 -37.26
C GLY A 78 22.45 7.29 -36.14
N ASP A 79 21.16 7.48 -36.43
CA ASP A 79 20.08 7.34 -35.46
C ASP A 79 19.44 5.94 -35.51
N THR A 80 18.97 5.51 -34.34
CA THR A 80 18.37 4.19 -34.16
C THR A 80 16.88 4.23 -34.42
N TRP A 81 16.43 3.35 -35.32
CA TRP A 81 15.04 3.15 -35.67
C TRP A 81 14.59 1.75 -35.24
N VAL A 82 13.36 1.66 -34.77
CA VAL A 82 12.74 0.41 -34.36
C VAL A 82 11.43 0.22 -35.09
N HIS A 83 11.12 -1.01 -35.46
CA HIS A 83 9.79 -1.37 -35.93
C HIS A 83 8.94 -1.74 -34.72
N VAL A 84 7.76 -1.13 -34.62
CA VAL A 84 6.81 -1.33 -33.52
C VAL A 84 5.56 -2.07 -33.99
N LYS A 85 5.06 -2.93 -33.10
CA LYS A 85 3.76 -3.60 -33.21
C LYS A 85 2.88 -3.25 -32.01
N ASN A 86 1.66 -2.79 -32.26
CA ASN A 86 0.67 -2.58 -31.22
C ASN A 86 0.38 -3.90 -30.50
N THR A 87 0.29 -3.86 -29.17
CA THR A 87 -0.08 -5.02 -28.35
C THR A 87 -1.56 -5.36 -28.48
N ASP A 88 -2.40 -4.40 -28.85
CA ASP A 88 -3.78 -4.69 -29.28
C ASP A 88 -3.79 -5.07 -30.77
N ALA A 89 -4.09 -6.34 -31.05
CA ALA A 89 -4.16 -6.88 -32.39
C ALA A 89 -5.25 -6.25 -33.26
N LYS A 90 -6.21 -5.51 -32.67
CA LYS A 90 -7.26 -4.80 -33.41
C LYS A 90 -6.81 -3.44 -33.94
N ASP A 91 -5.72 -2.87 -33.43
CA ASP A 91 -5.27 -1.52 -33.77
C ASP A 91 -3.84 -1.48 -34.36
N THR A 92 -3.67 -2.17 -35.48
CA THR A 92 -2.37 -2.36 -36.15
C THR A 92 -1.96 -1.23 -37.07
N ARG A 93 -2.82 -0.21 -37.27
CA ARG A 93 -2.57 0.89 -38.22
C ARG A 93 -1.33 1.71 -37.85
N ALA A 94 -1.02 1.85 -36.56
CA ALA A 94 0.18 2.51 -36.10
C ALA A 94 1.46 1.67 -36.21
N ASN A 95 1.38 0.40 -36.63
CA ASN A 95 2.59 -0.43 -36.77
C ASN A 95 3.52 0.14 -37.85
N GLY A 96 4.82 0.13 -37.59
CA GLY A 96 5.81 0.65 -38.53
C GLY A 96 7.11 1.06 -37.85
N TRP A 97 8.00 1.68 -38.62
CA TRP A 97 9.27 2.19 -38.14
C TRP A 97 9.11 3.54 -37.45
N ILE A 98 9.80 3.73 -36.33
CA ILE A 98 9.87 4.97 -35.55
C ILE A 98 11.28 5.13 -34.99
N GLU A 99 11.76 6.36 -34.79
CA GLU A 99 13.02 6.60 -34.08
C GLU A 99 12.85 6.11 -32.63
N LEU A 100 13.83 5.38 -32.09
CA LEU A 100 13.74 4.83 -30.72
C LEU A 100 13.51 5.94 -29.67
N LYS A 101 14.01 7.15 -29.91
CA LYS A 101 13.79 8.33 -29.05
C LYS A 101 12.36 8.87 -29.07
N GLY A 102 11.53 8.43 -30.01
CA GLY A 102 10.08 8.69 -30.01
C GLY A 102 9.31 7.79 -29.06
N LEU A 103 9.98 6.87 -28.36
CA LEU A 103 9.39 5.92 -27.43
C LEU A 103 9.91 6.13 -26.01
N VAL A 104 9.05 5.83 -25.05
CA VAL A 104 9.38 5.63 -23.64
C VAL A 104 8.93 4.24 -23.22
N GLU A 105 9.64 3.64 -22.28
CA GLU A 105 9.22 2.36 -21.70
C GLU A 105 7.84 2.51 -21.05
N ALA A 106 6.92 1.61 -21.40
CA ALA A 106 5.61 1.55 -20.79
C ALA A 106 5.74 0.94 -19.40
N GLU A 107 5.02 1.50 -18.42
CA GLU A 107 4.90 0.84 -17.13
C GLU A 107 4.22 -0.54 -17.28
N PRO A 108 4.65 -1.55 -16.52
CA PRO A 108 3.99 -2.85 -16.50
C PRO A 108 2.50 -2.69 -16.16
N LYS A 109 1.64 -3.38 -16.92
CA LYS A 109 0.20 -3.47 -16.62
C LYS A 109 0.02 -3.96 -15.17
N VAL A 110 -0.84 -3.29 -14.42
CA VAL A 110 -1.26 -3.77 -13.10
C VAL A 110 -2.19 -4.98 -13.29
N SER A 111 -1.89 -6.10 -12.65
CA SER A 111 -2.73 -7.29 -12.69
C SER A 111 -4.14 -7.00 -12.17
N ASP A 112 -5.14 -7.72 -12.70
CA ASP A 112 -6.55 -7.48 -12.41
C ASP A 112 -6.91 -7.69 -10.92
N ASP A 113 -6.10 -8.45 -10.17
CA ASP A 113 -6.24 -8.76 -8.73
C ASP A 113 -5.30 -7.94 -7.83
N THR A 114 -4.72 -6.88 -8.38
CA THR A 114 -3.66 -6.10 -7.75
C THR A 114 -4.01 -4.62 -7.70
N VAL A 115 -3.66 -3.94 -6.61
CA VAL A 115 -3.61 -2.49 -6.55
C VAL A 115 -2.16 -2.05 -6.50
N ARG A 116 -1.71 -1.24 -7.48
CA ARG A 116 -0.38 -0.62 -7.40
C ARG A 116 -0.44 0.58 -6.47
N ILE A 117 0.44 0.61 -5.47
CA ILE A 117 0.55 1.70 -4.53
C ILE A 117 1.82 2.50 -4.83
N ASP A 118 1.63 3.69 -5.37
CA ASP A 118 2.70 4.64 -5.64
C ASP A 118 3.06 5.39 -4.36
N ILE A 119 4.32 5.34 -3.96
CA ILE A 119 4.83 6.01 -2.78
C ILE A 119 5.52 7.29 -3.24
N LEU A 120 4.91 8.43 -2.92
CA LEU A 120 5.32 9.75 -3.36
C LEU A 120 6.01 10.52 -2.22
N ASN A 121 6.90 11.45 -2.56
CA ASN A 121 7.32 12.47 -1.60
C ASN A 121 6.28 13.62 -1.51
N SER A 122 6.51 14.59 -0.63
CA SER A 122 5.62 15.74 -0.45
C SER A 122 5.51 16.67 -1.68
N ALA A 123 6.42 16.55 -2.64
CA ALA A 123 6.38 17.27 -3.92
C ALA A 123 5.63 16.48 -5.02
N GLY A 124 5.11 15.29 -4.71
CA GLY A 124 4.41 14.43 -5.65
C GLY A 124 5.32 13.58 -6.54
N HIS A 125 6.64 13.60 -6.32
CA HIS A 125 7.55 12.74 -7.08
C HIS A 125 7.52 11.30 -6.54
N LEU A 126 7.48 10.34 -7.47
CA LEU A 126 7.55 8.92 -7.16
C LEU A 126 8.90 8.58 -6.52
N ILE A 127 8.85 8.01 -5.31
CA ILE A 127 10.00 7.41 -4.63
C ILE A 127 10.13 5.95 -5.06
N LYS A 128 9.01 5.22 -4.98
CA LYS A 128 8.91 3.79 -5.28
C LYS A 128 7.44 3.41 -5.46
N TYR A 129 7.17 2.25 -6.03
CA TYR A 129 5.84 1.64 -5.99
C TYR A 129 5.94 0.21 -5.46
N PHE A 130 4.83 -0.34 -5.03
CA PHE A 130 4.69 -1.78 -4.82
C PHE A 130 3.30 -2.24 -5.26
N ASP A 131 3.20 -3.51 -5.60
CA ASP A 131 1.96 -4.13 -6.07
C ASP A 131 1.33 -4.94 -4.94
N TYR A 132 0.18 -4.49 -4.42
CA TYR A 132 -0.60 -5.20 -3.42
C TYR A 132 -1.58 -6.15 -4.09
N GLN A 133 -1.25 -7.44 -4.08
CA GLN A 133 -2.09 -8.49 -4.66
C GLN A 133 -3.04 -9.06 -3.60
N LYS A 134 -4.32 -9.23 -3.98
CA LYS A 134 -5.31 -9.95 -3.18
C LYS A 134 -5.91 -11.09 -4.00
N PRO A 135 -5.48 -12.34 -3.77
CA PRO A 135 -5.97 -13.48 -4.54
C PRO A 135 -7.50 -13.56 -4.54
N GLY A 136 -8.08 -13.76 -5.73
CA GLY A 136 -9.54 -13.84 -5.92
C GLY A 136 -10.25 -12.49 -6.12
N ALA A 137 -9.55 -11.36 -5.98
CA ALA A 137 -10.09 -10.07 -6.34
C ALA A 137 -10.19 -9.90 -7.87
N GLN A 138 -11.17 -9.13 -8.32
CA GLN A 138 -11.39 -8.84 -9.74
C GLN A 138 -11.19 -7.36 -10.05
N SER A 139 -10.77 -7.07 -11.29
CA SER A 139 -10.57 -5.70 -11.75
C SER A 139 -11.83 -4.85 -11.56
N GLY A 140 -11.65 -3.63 -11.05
CA GLY A 140 -12.74 -2.71 -10.73
C GLY A 140 -13.39 -2.91 -9.35
N GLN A 141 -13.16 -4.03 -8.66
CA GLN A 141 -13.57 -4.18 -7.25
C GLN A 141 -12.73 -3.28 -6.36
N THR A 142 -13.32 -2.73 -5.30
CA THR A 142 -12.61 -1.88 -4.33
C THR A 142 -11.77 -2.70 -3.36
N LEU A 143 -10.65 -2.12 -2.94
CA LEU A 143 -9.72 -2.73 -1.99
C LEU A 143 -10.35 -2.91 -0.60
N GLY A 144 -11.07 -1.88 -0.15
CA GLY A 144 -11.79 -1.86 1.11
C GLY A 144 -13.30 -2.02 0.93
N ILE A 145 -14.01 -1.75 2.03
CA ILE A 145 -15.47 -1.79 2.09
C ILE A 145 -16.01 -0.37 2.33
N SER A 146 -17.19 -0.06 1.80
CA SER A 146 -17.89 1.20 2.05
C SER A 146 -19.12 0.99 2.94
N TYR A 147 -19.45 1.98 3.75
CA TYR A 147 -20.71 2.07 4.50
C TYR A 147 -21.24 3.50 4.52
N LEU A 148 -22.48 3.71 4.96
CA LEU A 148 -23.06 5.05 5.11
C LEU A 148 -22.97 5.53 6.55
N ASN A 149 -22.34 6.68 6.78
CA ASN A 149 -22.40 7.44 8.04
C ASN A 149 -23.27 8.68 7.81
N ASP A 150 -24.46 8.70 8.41
CA ASP A 150 -25.45 9.78 8.21
C ASP A 150 -25.71 10.09 6.72
N GLY A 151 -25.89 9.04 5.91
CA GLY A 151 -26.07 9.15 4.46
C GLY A 151 -24.81 9.42 3.64
N THR A 152 -23.65 9.63 4.27
CA THR A 152 -22.37 9.87 3.58
C THR A 152 -21.54 8.58 3.49
N PRO A 153 -21.08 8.16 2.30
CA PRO A 153 -20.20 7.01 2.16
C PRO A 153 -18.86 7.22 2.87
N VAL A 154 -18.52 6.28 3.75
CA VAL A 154 -17.22 6.18 4.42
C VAL A 154 -16.58 4.86 4.01
N TRP A 155 -15.28 4.91 3.75
CA TRP A 155 -14.49 3.78 3.27
C TRP A 155 -13.57 3.26 4.36
N LEU A 156 -13.56 1.94 4.55
CA LEU A 156 -12.74 1.26 5.54
C LEU A 156 -11.80 0.27 4.85
N LEU A 157 -10.52 0.44 5.11
CA LEU A 157 -9.50 -0.56 4.80
C LEU A 157 -9.46 -1.55 5.96
N LYS A 158 -9.57 -2.86 5.66
CA LYS A 158 -9.51 -3.89 6.71
C LYS A 158 -8.14 -3.90 7.38
N ALA A 159 -8.06 -4.19 8.68
CA ALA A 159 -6.80 -4.06 9.42
C ALA A 159 -5.69 -4.98 8.90
N THR A 160 -6.01 -6.18 8.41
CA THR A 160 -5.03 -7.09 7.79
C THR A 160 -4.49 -6.49 6.50
N ASP A 161 -5.36 -5.92 5.65
CA ASP A 161 -4.94 -5.26 4.41
C ASP A 161 -4.11 -4.01 4.72
N GLN A 162 -4.57 -3.16 5.64
CA GLN A 162 -3.84 -1.99 6.12
C GLN A 162 -2.45 -2.37 6.62
N LYS A 163 -2.35 -3.39 7.48
CA LYS A 163 -1.09 -3.85 8.03
C LYS A 163 -0.14 -4.37 6.94
N LYS A 164 -0.63 -5.21 6.03
CA LYS A 164 0.19 -5.74 4.93
C LYS A 164 0.72 -4.63 4.02
N ILE A 165 -0.14 -3.66 3.67
CA ILE A 165 0.22 -2.51 2.86
C ILE A 165 1.25 -1.65 3.60
N GLN A 166 0.99 -1.33 4.87
CA GLN A 166 1.90 -0.52 5.69
C GLN A 166 3.28 -1.18 5.83
N ASP A 167 3.32 -2.49 6.13
CA ASP A 167 4.56 -3.25 6.26
C ASP A 167 5.30 -3.30 4.91
N ALA A 168 4.59 -3.49 3.79
CA ALA A 168 5.18 -3.47 2.45
C ALA A 168 5.75 -2.09 2.05
N VAL A 169 5.04 -1.00 2.38
CA VAL A 169 5.54 0.38 2.16
C VAL A 169 6.81 0.60 2.98
N ARG A 170 6.77 0.29 4.27
CA ARG A 170 7.91 0.50 5.18
C ARG A 170 9.13 -0.30 4.75
N ALA A 171 8.96 -1.56 4.35
CA ALA A 171 10.03 -2.36 3.77
C ALA A 171 10.60 -1.73 2.48
N SER A 172 9.72 -1.24 1.61
CA SER A 172 10.11 -0.61 0.34
C SER A 172 10.89 0.70 0.53
N LEU A 173 10.62 1.43 1.60
CA LEU A 173 11.25 2.69 1.97
C LEU A 173 12.58 2.53 2.73
N SER A 174 12.97 1.32 3.13
CA SER A 174 14.25 1.11 3.80
C SER A 174 15.42 1.59 2.94
N GLY A 175 16.28 2.44 3.49
CA GLY A 175 17.44 3.01 2.81
C GLY A 175 17.16 4.16 1.83
N THR A 176 15.90 4.56 1.61
CA THR A 176 15.56 5.64 0.67
C THR A 176 15.65 7.04 1.29
N GLY A 177 15.84 7.13 2.61
CA GLY A 177 15.75 8.38 3.36
C GLY A 177 14.32 8.82 3.65
N TYR A 178 13.31 8.03 3.28
CA TYR A 178 11.90 8.28 3.58
C TYR A 178 11.33 7.23 4.53
N THR A 179 10.24 7.58 5.19
CA THR A 179 9.53 6.73 6.15
C THR A 179 8.02 6.88 5.99
N LEU A 180 7.29 5.88 6.48
CA LEU A 180 5.86 5.94 6.67
C LEU A 180 5.59 5.77 8.16
N ASP A 181 4.81 6.71 8.72
CA ASP A 181 4.21 6.56 10.04
C ASP A 181 3.04 5.54 9.97
N ALA A 182 1.88 5.78 10.57
CA ALA A 182 0.69 4.95 10.36
C ALA A 182 -0.09 5.35 9.11
N ILE A 183 -0.72 4.36 8.48
CA ILE A 183 -1.88 4.55 7.62
C ILE A 183 -3.06 4.92 8.54
N THR A 184 -3.28 6.21 8.71
CA THR A 184 -4.42 6.74 9.50
C THR A 184 -5.75 6.42 8.83
N SER A 185 -6.87 6.55 9.53
CA SER A 185 -8.21 6.29 8.97
C SER A 185 -8.50 7.07 7.68
N SER A 186 -7.98 8.30 7.55
CA SER A 186 -8.11 9.09 6.32
C SER A 186 -7.32 8.47 5.15
N LYS A 187 -6.05 8.10 5.36
CA LYS A 187 -5.23 7.44 4.33
C LYS A 187 -5.76 6.04 4.01
N GLY A 188 -6.21 5.30 5.02
CA GLY A 188 -6.87 4.01 4.89
C GLY A 188 -8.16 4.10 4.08
N GLY A 189 -9.00 5.11 4.35
CA GLY A 189 -10.22 5.35 3.57
C GLY A 189 -9.95 5.75 2.12
N PHE A 190 -8.86 6.46 1.84
CA PHE A 190 -8.42 6.72 0.47
C PHE A 190 -7.97 5.44 -0.24
N LEU A 191 -7.14 4.62 0.42
CA LEU A 191 -6.71 3.33 -0.12
C LEU A 191 -7.88 2.37 -0.33
N ALA A 192 -8.84 2.34 0.58
CA ALA A 192 -10.02 1.49 0.51
C ALA A 192 -10.87 1.72 -0.75
N GLN A 193 -10.84 2.94 -1.30
CA GLN A 193 -11.51 3.30 -2.55
C GLN A 193 -10.76 2.84 -3.80
N ALA A 194 -9.47 2.51 -3.68
CA ALA A 194 -8.69 2.04 -4.80
C ALA A 194 -9.28 0.75 -5.36
N THR A 195 -9.27 0.61 -6.67
CA THR A 195 -9.78 -0.58 -7.35
C THR A 195 -8.66 -1.52 -7.78
N PHE A 196 -8.91 -2.82 -7.71
CA PHE A 196 -8.01 -3.82 -8.29
C PHE A 196 -7.91 -3.62 -9.81
N GLY A 197 -6.74 -3.87 -10.38
CA GLY A 197 -6.35 -3.44 -11.73
C GLY A 197 -5.99 -1.95 -11.82
N GLY A 198 -6.13 -1.20 -10.72
CA GLY A 198 -5.89 0.24 -10.64
C GLY A 198 -4.66 0.64 -9.81
N LYS A 199 -4.58 1.93 -9.53
CA LYS A 199 -3.50 2.53 -8.74
C LYS A 199 -4.04 3.38 -7.60
N ALA A 200 -3.27 3.50 -6.53
CA ALA A 200 -3.44 4.48 -5.48
C ALA A 200 -2.09 5.10 -5.11
N ALA A 201 -2.10 6.24 -4.43
CA ALA A 201 -0.90 6.90 -3.97
C ALA A 201 -0.87 7.08 -2.46
N LEU A 202 0.32 7.03 -1.87
CA LEU A 202 0.62 7.39 -0.50
C LEU A 202 1.79 8.34 -0.43
N THR A 203 1.67 9.40 0.37
CA THR A 203 2.79 10.30 0.64
C THR A 203 3.64 9.78 1.81
N ALA A 204 4.93 9.60 1.56
CA ALA A 204 5.94 9.30 2.57
C ALA A 204 6.56 10.59 3.13
N LEU A 205 7.08 10.50 4.35
CA LEU A 205 7.75 11.59 5.05
C LEU A 205 9.27 11.44 4.93
N PRO A 206 10.04 12.54 4.87
CA PRO A 206 11.48 12.45 5.00
C PRO A 206 11.83 11.89 6.40
N THR A 207 12.81 11.00 6.45
CA THR A 207 13.30 10.46 7.72
C THR A 207 14.30 11.45 8.33
N ILE A 208 14.26 11.62 9.65
CA ILE A 208 15.36 12.28 10.37
C ILE A 208 16.64 11.49 10.11
N LYS A 209 17.76 12.16 9.83
CA LYS A 209 19.04 11.51 9.53
C LYS A 209 19.33 10.33 10.48
N ILE A 210 19.65 9.18 9.89
CA ILE A 210 20.07 7.95 10.58
C ILE A 210 21.57 7.80 10.32
N GLY A 211 22.35 7.53 11.37
CA GLY A 211 23.78 7.23 11.26
C GLY A 211 24.04 6.05 10.33
N ASP A 212 25.16 6.05 9.61
CA ASP A 212 25.51 4.97 8.67
C ASP A 212 25.74 3.64 9.39
N ASP A 213 26.17 3.70 10.65
CA ASP A 213 26.47 2.59 11.54
C ASP A 213 25.31 2.26 12.50
N ALA A 214 24.14 2.87 12.29
CA ALA A 214 22.99 2.77 13.17
C ALA A 214 21.75 2.20 12.46
N ILE A 215 20.97 1.39 13.17
CA ILE A 215 19.62 1.01 12.78
C ILE A 215 18.61 1.74 13.66
N ARG A 216 17.62 2.39 13.05
CA ARG A 216 16.51 3.01 13.79
C ARG A 216 15.47 1.99 14.17
N ILE A 217 15.14 1.91 15.44
CA ILE A 217 14.08 1.06 15.99
C ILE A 217 12.89 1.95 16.31
N ASN A 218 11.93 2.01 15.40
CA ASN A 218 10.67 2.73 15.61
C ASN A 218 9.75 1.89 16.51
N VAL A 219 9.19 2.50 17.55
CA VAL A 219 8.26 1.87 18.47
C VAL A 219 6.85 2.25 18.09
N MET A 220 5.98 1.26 17.95
CA MET A 220 4.57 1.42 17.62
C MET A 220 3.68 1.19 18.84
N ASP A 221 2.60 1.94 18.94
CA ASP A 221 1.51 1.63 19.87
C ASP A 221 0.66 0.43 19.36
N PRO A 222 -0.33 -0.04 20.14
CA PRO A 222 -1.24 -1.09 19.69
C PRO A 222 -2.10 -0.74 18.47
N ASN A 223 -2.12 0.53 18.04
CA ASN A 223 -2.81 1.02 16.85
C ASN A 223 -1.84 1.23 15.66
N ASP A 224 -0.63 0.64 15.73
CA ASP A 224 0.43 0.71 14.72
C ASP A 224 0.99 2.12 14.42
N SER A 225 0.71 3.10 15.28
CA SER A 225 1.24 4.47 15.19
C SER A 225 2.62 4.57 15.82
N VAL A 226 3.57 5.25 15.17
CA VAL A 226 4.92 5.39 15.70
C VAL A 226 4.92 6.41 16.85
N ILE A 227 5.21 5.94 18.06
CA ILE A 227 5.25 6.77 19.28
C ILE A 227 6.63 7.30 19.63
N GLY A 228 7.67 6.82 18.93
CA GLY A 228 9.04 7.26 19.11
C GLY A 228 10.03 6.25 18.54
N TYR A 229 11.32 6.50 18.75
CA TYR A 229 12.38 5.63 18.27
C TYR A 229 13.63 5.69 19.16
N VAL A 230 14.50 4.69 18.99
CA VAL A 230 15.90 4.69 19.44
C VAL A 230 16.78 4.27 18.26
N ASP A 231 18.03 4.73 18.24
CA ASP A 231 19.01 4.32 17.23
C ASP A 231 20.05 3.41 17.90
N PHE A 232 20.10 2.14 17.46
CA PHE A 232 21.11 1.18 17.89
C PHE A 232 22.28 1.21 16.91
N ALA A 233 23.46 1.55 17.40
CA ALA A 233 24.67 1.66 16.58
C ALA A 233 25.67 0.56 16.90
N ARG A 234 26.36 0.06 15.88
CA ARG A 234 27.50 -0.85 16.03
C ARG A 234 28.72 -0.23 15.37
N LYS A 235 29.78 -0.04 16.14
CA LYS A 235 31.02 0.58 15.67
C LYS A 235 31.51 -0.09 14.37
N GLU A 236 31.92 0.72 13.40
CA GLU A 236 32.46 0.29 12.10
C GLU A 236 31.44 -0.38 11.16
N ALA A 237 30.16 -0.46 11.56
CA ALA A 237 29.11 -0.89 10.64
C ALA A 237 28.95 0.11 9.48
N GLN A 238 28.60 -0.44 8.31
CA GLN A 238 28.46 0.31 7.07
C GLN A 238 26.99 0.35 6.67
N ARG A 239 26.56 1.47 6.08
CA ARG A 239 25.21 1.61 5.55
C ARG A 239 24.87 0.47 4.59
N GLY A 240 23.69 -0.12 4.76
CA GLY A 240 23.18 -1.18 3.91
C GLY A 240 23.61 -2.60 4.30
N THR A 241 24.54 -2.78 5.25
CA THR A 241 24.85 -4.12 5.77
C THR A 241 23.83 -4.56 6.80
N LYS A 242 23.58 -5.87 6.90
CA LYS A 242 22.67 -6.43 7.90
C LYS A 242 23.19 -6.21 9.31
N VAL A 243 22.28 -5.99 10.26
CA VAL A 243 22.60 -6.02 11.70
C VAL A 243 23.08 -7.42 12.09
N GLY A 244 22.45 -8.47 11.58
CA GLY A 244 22.82 -9.85 11.87
C GLY A 244 22.56 -10.23 13.33
N SER A 245 23.24 -11.27 13.83
CA SER A 245 23.01 -11.79 15.17
C SER A 245 23.15 -10.72 16.26
N LEU A 246 22.22 -10.71 17.21
CA LEU A 246 22.24 -9.86 18.40
C LEU A 246 22.59 -10.68 19.63
N GLY A 247 23.76 -10.41 20.22
CA GLY A 247 24.22 -11.04 21.45
C GLY A 247 23.44 -10.58 22.69
N ALA A 248 23.64 -11.25 23.83
CA ALA A 248 22.94 -10.92 25.07
C ALA A 248 23.16 -9.47 25.53
N ASP A 249 24.39 -8.97 25.39
CA ASP A 249 24.74 -7.60 25.77
C ASP A 249 24.08 -6.57 24.84
N GLU A 250 24.07 -6.80 23.53
CA GLU A 250 23.41 -5.92 22.57
C GLU A 250 21.89 -5.89 22.79
N ARG A 251 21.27 -7.06 23.05
CA ARG A 251 19.85 -7.13 23.41
C ARG A 251 19.56 -6.33 24.68
N LYS A 252 20.41 -6.46 25.70
CA LYS A 252 20.29 -5.69 26.96
C LYS A 252 20.46 -4.19 26.72
N GLN A 253 21.41 -3.79 25.88
CA GLN A 253 21.63 -2.39 25.51
C GLN A 253 20.41 -1.80 24.80
N ILE A 254 19.88 -2.49 23.78
CA ILE A 254 18.68 -2.06 23.05
C ILE A 254 17.50 -1.91 24.03
N GLN A 255 17.27 -2.91 24.88
CA GLN A 255 16.20 -2.88 25.87
C GLN A 255 16.38 -1.69 26.85
N SER A 256 17.59 -1.44 27.34
CA SER A 256 17.88 -0.29 28.22
C SER A 256 17.60 1.05 27.53
N GLN A 257 18.00 1.21 26.27
CA GLN A 257 17.73 2.43 25.50
C GLN A 257 16.22 2.68 25.35
N LEU A 258 15.44 1.63 25.10
CA LEU A 258 13.98 1.70 25.02
C LEU A 258 13.37 2.04 26.38
N ASP A 259 13.78 1.36 27.45
CA ASP A 259 13.26 1.61 28.80
C ASP A 259 13.53 3.05 29.25
N ASP A 260 14.73 3.57 29.00
CA ASP A 260 15.09 4.96 29.31
C ASP A 260 14.27 5.95 28.48
N LYS A 261 14.15 5.70 27.17
CA LYS A 261 13.41 6.57 26.24
C LYS A 261 11.92 6.65 26.60
N PHE A 262 11.32 5.55 27.04
CA PHE A 262 9.88 5.41 27.28
C PHE A 262 9.52 5.33 28.77
N LYS A 263 10.46 5.65 29.67
CA LYS A 263 10.28 5.58 31.13
C LYS A 263 9.03 6.32 31.62
N ALA A 264 8.83 7.56 31.14
CA ALA A 264 7.69 8.42 31.49
C ALA A 264 6.43 8.17 30.65
N SER A 265 6.48 7.29 29.65
CA SER A 265 5.33 7.00 28.79
C SER A 265 4.33 6.07 29.46
N THR A 266 3.11 6.00 28.92
CA THR A 266 2.09 4.99 29.28
C THR A 266 2.33 3.63 28.63
N TYR A 267 3.41 3.45 27.88
CA TYR A 267 3.75 2.23 27.14
C TYR A 267 4.91 1.48 27.78
N GLN A 268 4.82 0.16 27.76
CA GLN A 268 5.86 -0.78 28.14
C GLN A 268 6.39 -1.43 26.86
N ILE A 269 7.70 -1.41 26.69
CA ILE A 269 8.36 -2.11 25.60
C ILE A 269 9.13 -3.26 26.18
N LYS A 270 8.68 -4.49 25.95
CA LYS A 270 9.44 -5.69 26.24
C LYS A 270 9.60 -6.44 24.93
N LEU A 271 10.78 -6.32 24.32
CA LEU A 271 11.00 -6.92 23.02
C LEU A 271 10.92 -8.46 23.11
N THR A 272 10.09 -9.03 22.25
CA THR A 272 10.01 -10.48 22.03
C THR A 272 11.18 -10.96 21.18
N ASP A 273 11.45 -12.27 21.19
CA ASP A 273 12.48 -12.84 20.29
C ASP A 273 12.20 -12.54 18.82
N SER A 274 10.93 -12.54 18.41
CA SER A 274 10.54 -12.16 17.04
C SER A 274 10.93 -10.72 16.72
N GLN A 275 10.73 -9.78 17.65
CA GLN A 275 11.13 -8.39 17.44
C GLN A 275 12.64 -8.21 17.43
N TYR A 276 13.39 -8.97 18.24
CA TYR A 276 14.85 -9.01 18.11
C TYR A 276 15.28 -9.57 16.76
N GLN A 277 14.60 -10.59 16.23
CA GLN A 277 14.87 -11.10 14.88
C GLN A 277 14.54 -10.06 13.79
N GLN A 278 13.50 -9.24 13.96
CA GLN A 278 13.22 -8.13 13.06
C GLN A 278 14.36 -7.12 13.05
N ILE A 279 14.88 -6.75 14.22
CA ILE A 279 16.04 -5.84 14.32
C ILE A 279 17.28 -6.47 13.67
N ALA A 280 17.57 -7.73 13.97
CA ALA A 280 18.68 -8.49 13.39
C ALA A 280 18.63 -8.59 11.85
N ASN A 281 17.42 -8.69 11.29
CA ASN A 281 17.21 -8.76 9.84
C ASN A 281 17.24 -7.39 9.15
N GLY A 282 17.18 -6.29 9.92
CA GLY A 282 17.32 -4.94 9.40
C GLY A 282 18.74 -4.62 8.95
N ASN A 283 18.90 -3.47 8.29
CA ASN A 283 20.18 -2.99 7.80
C ASN A 283 20.59 -1.69 8.50
N PHE A 284 21.88 -1.49 8.72
CA PHE A 284 22.43 -0.23 9.18
C PHE A 284 22.18 0.89 8.16
N GLY A 285 21.96 2.11 8.64
CA GLY A 285 21.40 3.24 7.89
C GLY A 285 19.92 3.09 7.53
N GLY A 286 19.27 2.01 7.96
CA GLY A 286 17.85 1.71 7.75
C GLY A 286 17.01 1.80 9.04
N GLN A 287 15.78 1.27 8.97
CA GLN A 287 14.84 1.32 10.08
C GLN A 287 14.00 0.03 10.18
N VAL A 288 13.55 -0.29 11.39
CA VAL A 288 12.65 -1.40 11.73
C VAL A 288 11.55 -0.90 12.67
N TYR A 289 10.50 -1.71 12.83
CA TYR A 289 9.31 -1.37 13.60
C TYR A 289 9.00 -2.45 14.61
N VAL A 290 8.84 -2.07 15.88
CA VAL A 290 8.53 -2.98 16.98
C VAL A 290 7.31 -2.47 17.75
N SER A 291 6.37 -3.36 18.08
CA SER A 291 5.19 -3.03 18.90
C SER A 291 5.50 -2.91 20.40
N ALA A 292 4.87 -1.94 21.04
CA ALA A 292 4.78 -1.79 22.49
C ALA A 292 3.42 -2.28 23.01
N SER A 293 3.34 -2.52 24.33
CA SER A 293 2.09 -2.77 25.05
C SER A 293 1.77 -1.60 25.99
N SER A 294 0.51 -1.39 26.35
CA SER A 294 0.14 -0.39 27.36
C SER A 294 0.58 -0.82 28.77
N LYS A 295 1.18 0.08 29.57
CA LYS A 295 1.55 -0.15 30.99
C LYS A 295 0.32 -0.32 31.89
N THR A 296 -0.81 0.28 31.51
CA THR A 296 -2.02 0.27 32.34
C THR A 296 -3.19 -0.25 31.53
N ASN A 297 -3.96 -1.18 32.11
CA ASN A 297 -5.28 -1.55 31.61
C ASN A 297 -6.34 -0.51 32.02
N LYS A 298 -5.95 0.71 32.43
CA LYS A 298 -6.87 1.76 32.85
C LYS A 298 -7.81 2.12 31.70
N ILE A 299 -9.10 2.15 31.98
CA ILE A 299 -10.14 2.60 31.06
C ILE A 299 -10.40 4.07 31.39
N ALA A 300 -10.43 4.93 30.37
CA ALA A 300 -10.73 6.34 30.57
C ALA A 300 -12.17 6.50 31.12
N ASP A 301 -12.41 7.53 31.92
CA ASP A 301 -13.71 7.75 32.57
C ASP A 301 -14.86 7.94 31.56
N ASN A 302 -14.55 8.38 30.34
CA ASN A 302 -15.47 8.55 29.21
C ASN A 302 -15.36 7.44 28.14
N ALA A 303 -14.75 6.30 28.48
CA ALA A 303 -14.59 5.16 27.57
C ALA A 303 -15.26 3.90 28.11
N VAL A 304 -15.76 3.04 27.22
CA VAL A 304 -16.20 1.67 27.53
C VAL A 304 -15.23 0.71 26.86
N ARG A 305 -14.56 -0.16 27.63
CA ARG A 305 -13.75 -1.24 27.04
C ARG A 305 -14.64 -2.37 26.56
N ILE A 306 -14.68 -2.61 25.26
CA ILE A 306 -15.43 -3.70 24.65
C ILE A 306 -14.46 -4.86 24.43
N ASN A 307 -14.65 -5.94 25.19
CA ASN A 307 -13.91 -7.18 25.02
C ASN A 307 -14.71 -8.12 24.12
N LEU A 308 -14.15 -8.46 22.97
CA LEU A 308 -14.73 -9.40 22.01
C LEU A 308 -14.33 -10.82 22.41
N VAL A 309 -15.30 -11.65 22.80
CA VAL A 309 -15.05 -12.95 23.45
C VAL A 309 -15.59 -14.13 22.64
N SER A 310 -14.83 -15.23 22.56
CA SER A 310 -15.25 -16.44 21.85
C SER A 310 -16.04 -17.39 22.76
N GLY A 311 -17.29 -17.70 22.40
CA GLY A 311 -18.12 -18.75 23.03
C GLY A 311 -18.31 -18.62 24.55
N ASP A 312 -18.74 -19.71 25.19
CA ASP A 312 -18.98 -19.79 26.64
C ASP A 312 -17.71 -19.66 27.49
N ASN A 313 -16.53 -19.88 26.89
CA ASN A 313 -15.23 -19.85 27.56
C ASN A 313 -14.66 -18.44 27.79
N LYS A 314 -15.38 -17.36 27.45
CA LYS A 314 -15.06 -15.94 27.75
C LYS A 314 -13.62 -15.49 27.39
N ASN A 315 -12.92 -16.22 26.52
CA ASN A 315 -11.57 -15.86 26.10
C ASN A 315 -11.65 -14.60 25.24
N VAL A 316 -10.92 -13.57 25.65
CA VAL A 316 -10.83 -12.31 24.92
C VAL A 316 -10.03 -12.54 23.63
N VAL A 317 -10.72 -12.45 22.49
CA VAL A 317 -10.12 -12.49 21.15
C VAL A 317 -9.40 -11.17 20.88
N ARG A 318 -10.11 -10.05 21.12
CA ARG A 318 -9.63 -8.67 20.97
C ARG A 318 -10.38 -7.75 21.91
N SER A 319 -9.81 -6.58 22.20
CA SER A 319 -10.50 -5.52 22.93
C SER A 319 -10.21 -4.17 22.31
N PHE A 320 -11.14 -3.23 22.49
CA PHE A 320 -10.96 -1.82 22.14
C PHE A 320 -11.74 -0.94 23.11
N ASP A 321 -11.34 0.33 23.23
CA ASP A 321 -12.02 1.30 24.08
C ASP A 321 -12.89 2.21 23.20
N TYR A 322 -14.21 2.07 23.32
CA TYR A 322 -15.18 2.95 22.69
C TYR A 322 -15.33 4.22 23.52
N VAL A 323 -14.93 5.37 22.96
CA VAL A 323 -15.02 6.67 23.62
C VAL A 323 -16.20 7.44 23.03
N ASN A 324 -17.01 8.07 23.88
CA ASN A 324 -17.94 9.07 23.39
C ASN A 324 -17.13 10.30 22.96
N THR A 325 -17.10 10.59 21.66
CA THR A 325 -16.29 11.65 21.05
C THR A 325 -16.94 13.03 21.10
N ASP A 326 -18.11 13.19 21.74
CA ASP A 326 -18.70 14.50 21.99
C ASP A 326 -17.77 15.30 22.92
N SER A 327 -17.04 16.24 22.33
CA SER A 327 -16.08 17.10 23.04
C SER A 327 -16.76 18.11 23.96
N ASP A 328 -18.00 18.47 23.67
CA ASP A 328 -18.75 19.50 24.40
C ASP A 328 -19.50 18.90 25.60
N ASN A 329 -19.84 17.61 25.52
CA ASN A 329 -20.47 16.87 26.61
C ASN A 329 -19.94 15.42 26.72
N PRO A 330 -18.67 15.25 27.14
CA PRO A 330 -18.09 13.92 27.26
C PRO A 330 -18.87 13.07 28.27
N ALA A 331 -19.07 11.80 27.94
CA ALA A 331 -19.79 10.87 28.81
C ALA A 331 -19.11 10.77 30.18
N LYS A 332 -19.92 10.79 31.24
CA LYS A 332 -19.44 10.73 32.62
C LYS A 332 -19.25 9.28 33.05
N LYS A 333 -18.23 9.04 33.87
CA LYS A 333 -18.02 7.72 34.50
C LYS A 333 -19.32 7.22 35.14
N GLY A 334 -19.69 5.97 34.84
CA GLY A 334 -20.89 5.32 35.37
C GLY A 334 -22.21 5.66 34.64
N SER A 335 -22.21 6.56 33.65
CA SER A 335 -23.35 6.69 32.74
C SER A 335 -23.42 5.51 31.77
N THR A 336 -24.62 5.22 31.25
CA THR A 336 -24.79 4.18 30.22
C THR A 336 -24.25 4.66 28.88
N LEU A 337 -23.75 3.70 28.08
CA LEU A 337 -23.41 3.92 26.68
C LEU A 337 -24.65 4.22 25.82
N GLY A 338 -25.75 3.51 26.09
CA GLY A 338 -27.03 3.77 25.44
C GLY A 338 -27.72 5.03 25.98
N ALA A 339 -28.64 5.55 25.17
CA ALA A 339 -29.52 6.66 25.51
C ALA A 339 -30.97 6.16 25.68
N ILE A 340 -31.77 6.87 26.47
CA ILE A 340 -33.20 6.59 26.59
C ILE A 340 -33.90 7.15 25.34
N ASN A 341 -34.45 6.27 24.52
CA ASN A 341 -35.26 6.63 23.36
C ASN A 341 -36.62 5.94 23.47
N ASN A 342 -37.71 6.70 23.37
CA ASN A 342 -39.09 6.22 23.57
C ASN A 342 -39.28 5.40 24.87
N GLY A 343 -38.62 5.81 25.96
CA GLY A 343 -38.72 5.15 27.27
C GLY A 343 -37.93 3.85 27.40
N LYS A 344 -37.23 3.39 26.35
CA LYS A 344 -36.32 2.23 26.41
C LYS A 344 -34.87 2.70 26.31
N LEU A 345 -33.98 2.11 27.12
CA LEU A 345 -32.54 2.28 26.94
C LEU A 345 -32.11 1.56 25.65
N GLN A 346 -31.53 2.30 24.71
CA GLN A 346 -31.14 1.79 23.40
C GLN A 346 -29.76 2.30 23.02
N LEU A 347 -29.00 1.47 22.31
CA LEU A 347 -27.76 1.90 21.66
C LEU A 347 -28.14 2.75 20.44
N LEU A 348 -27.64 3.98 20.37
CA LEU A 348 -27.97 4.87 19.26
C LEU A 348 -27.44 4.28 17.94
N PRO A 349 -28.11 4.49 16.80
CA PRO A 349 -27.67 3.96 15.51
C PRO A 349 -26.22 4.32 15.16
N ALA A 350 -25.79 5.56 15.46
CA ALA A 350 -24.42 6.01 15.23
C ALA A 350 -23.40 5.24 16.09
N ASP A 351 -23.67 5.06 17.39
CA ASP A 351 -22.80 4.31 18.30
C ASP A 351 -22.74 2.83 17.90
N ARG A 352 -23.89 2.22 17.60
CA ARG A 352 -24.00 0.83 17.15
C ARG A 352 -23.12 0.61 15.92
N LEU A 353 -23.22 1.51 14.95
CA LEU A 353 -22.46 1.46 13.72
C LEU A 353 -20.95 1.63 13.97
N ALA A 354 -20.55 2.63 14.77
CA ALA A 354 -19.16 2.88 15.11
C ALA A 354 -18.51 1.68 15.84
N ILE A 355 -19.23 1.06 16.78
CA ILE A 355 -18.78 -0.11 17.53
C ILE A 355 -18.62 -1.33 16.61
N ILE A 356 -19.60 -1.60 15.75
CA ILE A 356 -19.52 -2.68 14.76
C ILE A 356 -18.27 -2.49 13.89
N HIS A 357 -17.99 -1.28 13.42
CA HIS A 357 -16.84 -1.02 12.57
C HIS A 357 -15.51 -1.19 13.28
N GLN A 358 -15.39 -0.70 14.50
CA GLN A 358 -14.18 -0.93 15.31
C GLN A 358 -13.97 -2.42 15.56
N ALA A 359 -15.05 -3.16 15.86
CA ALA A 359 -14.99 -4.60 16.05
C ALA A 359 -14.60 -5.34 14.76
N ILE A 360 -15.20 -5.01 13.60
CA ILE A 360 -14.82 -5.59 12.29
C ILE A 360 -13.33 -5.33 12.02
N ALA A 361 -12.86 -4.10 12.25
CA ALA A 361 -11.46 -3.74 12.02
C ALA A 361 -10.51 -4.60 12.86
N ILE A 362 -10.74 -4.72 14.18
CA ILE A 362 -9.80 -5.44 15.05
C ILE A 362 -9.92 -6.97 14.99
N LEU A 363 -11.09 -7.50 14.60
CA LEU A 363 -11.32 -8.94 14.42
C LEU A 363 -10.80 -9.48 13.10
N ASP A 364 -10.48 -8.60 12.14
CA ASP A 364 -9.97 -9.01 10.85
C ASP A 364 -8.72 -9.91 10.99
N GLY A 365 -8.70 -11.02 10.26
CA GLY A 365 -7.64 -12.02 10.34
C GLY A 365 -7.65 -12.92 11.59
N THR A 366 -8.58 -12.73 12.53
CA THR A 366 -8.69 -13.60 13.73
C THR A 366 -9.50 -14.88 13.48
N GLY A 367 -10.24 -14.95 12.37
CA GLY A 367 -11.20 -16.02 12.09
C GLY A 367 -12.54 -15.86 12.84
N TYR A 368 -12.72 -14.76 13.58
CA TYR A 368 -13.95 -14.41 14.28
C TYR A 368 -14.62 -13.18 13.66
N GLN A 369 -15.93 -13.06 13.85
CA GLN A 369 -16.74 -11.92 13.46
C GLN A 369 -17.72 -11.55 14.57
N ILE A 370 -18.01 -10.24 14.69
CA ILE A 370 -19.04 -9.74 15.59
C ILE A 370 -20.40 -9.86 14.91
N GLY A 371 -21.39 -10.44 15.61
CA GLY A 371 -22.69 -10.75 15.01
C GLY A 371 -22.51 -11.42 13.64
N ASN A 372 -23.28 -11.03 12.62
CA ASN A 372 -23.17 -11.62 11.28
C ASN A 372 -22.06 -11.02 10.39
N GLY A 373 -21.13 -10.24 10.96
CA GLY A 373 -20.08 -9.54 10.22
C GLY A 373 -20.47 -8.14 9.72
N GLU A 374 -21.74 -7.76 9.81
CA GLU A 374 -22.26 -6.43 9.42
C GLU A 374 -23.17 -5.82 10.48
N GLN A 375 -23.78 -6.66 11.31
CA GLN A 375 -24.78 -6.30 12.31
C GLN A 375 -24.59 -7.16 13.56
N ILE A 376 -24.82 -6.55 14.72
CA ILE A 376 -24.97 -7.27 15.99
C ILE A 376 -26.43 -7.59 16.28
N SER A 377 -26.67 -8.63 17.08
CA SER A 377 -28.00 -8.98 17.56
C SER A 377 -28.60 -7.87 18.43
N ASP A 378 -29.93 -7.83 18.55
CA ASP A 378 -30.59 -6.88 19.48
C ASP A 378 -30.20 -7.14 20.93
N ALA A 379 -29.93 -8.40 21.29
CA ALA A 379 -29.43 -8.75 22.63
C ALA A 379 -28.03 -8.16 22.89
N ASP A 380 -27.14 -8.20 21.91
CA ASP A 380 -25.81 -7.61 22.05
C ASP A 380 -25.85 -6.08 22.03
N ALA A 381 -26.78 -5.49 21.27
CA ALA A 381 -26.99 -4.04 21.31
C ALA A 381 -27.60 -3.57 22.63
N ASP A 382 -28.58 -4.28 23.20
CA ASP A 382 -29.14 -3.98 24.52
C ASP A 382 -28.06 -4.17 25.62
N ARG A 383 -27.18 -5.18 25.47
CA ARG A 383 -26.01 -5.38 26.34
C ARG A 383 -25.04 -4.21 26.26
N LEU A 384 -24.67 -3.78 25.05
CA LEU A 384 -23.80 -2.63 24.83
C LEU A 384 -24.44 -1.34 25.35
N ALA A 385 -25.73 -1.11 25.09
CA ALA A 385 -26.48 0.05 25.60
C ALA A 385 -26.40 0.14 27.13
N SER A 386 -26.38 -1.00 27.82
CA SER A 386 -26.29 -1.07 29.27
C SER A 386 -24.87 -0.90 29.84
N ALA A 387 -23.84 -0.94 28.98
CA ALA A 387 -22.44 -0.79 29.38
C ALA A 387 -22.18 0.59 29.99
N LYS A 388 -21.19 0.67 30.89
CA LYS A 388 -20.91 1.86 31.70
C LYS A 388 -19.57 2.47 31.33
N PHE A 389 -19.56 3.79 31.14
CA PHE A 389 -18.30 4.52 30.91
C PHE A 389 -17.38 4.43 32.14
N GLY A 390 -16.09 4.21 31.89
CA GLY A 390 -15.08 3.87 32.88
C GLY A 390 -15.01 2.38 33.26
N ASP A 391 -15.75 1.52 32.56
CA ASP A 391 -15.81 0.06 32.81
C ASP A 391 -15.67 -0.75 31.51
N SER A 392 -15.65 -2.09 31.64
CA SER A 392 -15.54 -3.04 30.54
C SER A 392 -16.79 -3.88 30.36
N ILE A 393 -17.04 -4.31 29.13
CA ILE A 393 -18.14 -5.19 28.76
C ILE A 393 -17.64 -6.29 27.83
N ASN A 394 -18.15 -7.52 28.00
CA ASN A 394 -17.85 -8.62 27.09
C ASN A 394 -18.97 -8.75 26.06
N VAL A 395 -18.59 -8.76 24.77
CA VAL A 395 -19.50 -8.97 23.64
C VAL A 395 -19.09 -10.24 22.91
N PRO A 396 -20.01 -11.20 22.72
CA PRO A 396 -19.68 -12.46 22.05
C PRO A 396 -19.35 -12.24 20.57
N VAL A 397 -18.40 -13.01 20.09
CA VAL A 397 -18.07 -13.16 18.66
C VAL A 397 -18.22 -14.62 18.24
N GLN A 398 -18.48 -14.83 16.96
CA GLN A 398 -18.63 -16.15 16.38
C GLN A 398 -17.56 -16.42 15.32
N LEU A 399 -17.26 -17.69 15.08
CA LEU A 399 -16.37 -18.07 13.99
C LEU A 399 -16.94 -17.59 12.66
N GLN A 400 -16.08 -17.05 11.82
CA GLN A 400 -16.43 -16.68 10.46
C GLN A 400 -16.58 -17.96 9.65
N THR A 401 -17.82 -18.35 9.37
CA THR A 401 -18.09 -19.46 8.46
C THR A 401 -17.85 -18.98 7.04
N SER A 402 -16.95 -19.65 6.32
CA SER A 402 -16.76 -19.45 4.88
C SER A 402 -18.10 -19.75 4.20
N ARG A 403 -18.74 -18.71 3.65
CA ARG A 403 -19.94 -18.88 2.83
C ARG A 403 -19.49 -19.42 1.47
N GLY A 404 -19.46 -20.75 1.33
CA GLY A 404 -19.42 -21.43 0.04
C GLY A 404 -18.30 -22.45 -0.19
N ASP A 405 -18.24 -23.50 0.62
CA ASP A 405 -17.93 -24.86 0.13
C ASP A 405 -19.12 -25.75 0.52
N ILE A 406 -20.24 -25.57 -0.17
CA ILE A 406 -21.30 -26.57 -0.19
C ILE A 406 -21.57 -26.83 -1.66
N ASN A 407 -20.74 -27.70 -2.23
CA ASN A 407 -21.18 -28.54 -3.34
C ASN A 407 -21.91 -29.72 -2.70
N ASP A 408 -23.23 -29.71 -2.81
CA ASP A 408 -24.04 -30.94 -2.91
C ASP A 408 -24.89 -30.82 -4.19
#